data_AF-A0A7X7Y6K7-F1
#
_entry.id   AF-A0A7X7Y6K7-F1
#
_cell.length_a   1.000
_cell.length_b   1.000
_cell.length_c   1.000
_cell.angle_alpha   90.00
_cell.angle_beta   90.00
_cell.angle_gamma   90.00
#
_symmetry.space_group_name_H-M   'P 1'
#
loop_
_entity.id
_entity.type
_entity.pdbx_description
1 polymer ?
#
loop_
_entity_poly.entity_id
_entity_poly.type
_entity_poly.pdbx_seq_one_letter_code
_entity_poly.pdbx_strand_id
1 'polypeptide(L)'
;MTLNVQLLTMGAMIVGGWYLGMANDTFRRFQPLWKKSRILTYLFEIAFWLIQIAVLFYVLYRINYGEIRFYYFVALAFGFALYIAVFQTMYKKMLNLIINFVKKLLFILYKLFIAPIIYLTKFIFRLLFRIVRAVLSLVHAIGKRLLPEKIYKFIAKNVATYSTIVNTLYKKLSAFKRK
;
A
#
# COMPACT_ATOMS: atom_id res chain seq x y z
N MET A 1 -5.19 -41.18 30.59
CA MET A 1 -4.14 -40.60 29.70
C MET A 1 -2.79 -41.14 30.08
N THR A 2 -1.96 -41.53 29.11
CA THR A 2 -0.58 -41.98 29.36
C THR A 2 0.34 -40.77 29.56
N LEU A 3 1.41 -40.94 30.34
CA LEU A 3 2.41 -39.90 30.62
C LEU A 3 3.00 -39.30 29.32
N ASN A 4 3.20 -40.15 28.31
CA ASN A 4 3.73 -39.77 27.01
C ASN A 4 2.85 -38.72 26.30
N VAL A 5 1.52 -38.87 26.37
CA VAL A 5 0.58 -37.90 25.77
C VAL A 5 0.65 -36.56 26.48
N GLN A 6 0.81 -36.55 27.81
CA GLN A 6 0.95 -35.32 28.58
C GLN A 6 2.23 -34.56 28.23
N LEU A 7 3.38 -35.24 28.17
CA LEU A 7 4.65 -34.64 27.77
C LEU A 7 4.61 -34.11 26.33
N LEU A 8 4.02 -34.87 25.40
CA LEU A 8 3.87 -34.45 24.01
C LEU A 8 2.98 -33.20 23.90
N THR A 9 1.89 -33.15 24.66
CA THR A 9 1.00 -31.98 24.69
C THR A 9 1.71 -30.76 25.25
N MET A 10 2.52 -30.91 26.31
CA MET A 10 3.32 -29.82 26.87
C MET A 10 4.35 -29.29 25.86
N GLY A 11 5.08 -30.18 25.19
CA GLY A 11 6.02 -29.79 24.13
C GLY A 11 5.32 -29.07 22.97
N ALA A 12 4.16 -29.57 22.54
CA ALA A 12 3.35 -28.93 21.51
C ALA A 12 2.87 -27.53 21.93
N MET A 13 2.55 -27.32 23.22
CA MET A 13 2.17 -26.01 23.74
C MET A 13 3.35 -25.04 23.79
N ILE A 14 4.55 -25.49 24.12
CA ILE A 14 5.76 -24.65 24.05
C ILE A 14 5.99 -24.18 22.60
N VAL A 15 5.91 -25.10 21.64
CA VAL A 15 6.01 -24.78 20.20
C VAL A 15 4.86 -23.86 19.75
N GLY A 16 3.65 -24.08 20.26
CA GLY A 16 2.50 -23.20 20.06
C GLY A 16 2.76 -21.78 20.56
N GLY A 17 3.48 -21.62 21.67
CA GLY A 17 3.90 -20.33 22.23
C GLY A 17 4.89 -19.61 21.30
N TRP A 18 5.85 -20.35 20.72
CA TRP A 18 6.73 -19.80 19.69
C TRP A 18 5.96 -19.34 18.46
N TYR A 19 5.06 -20.19 17.97
CA TYR A 19 4.19 -19.89 16.84
C TYR A 19 3.35 -18.63 17.10
N LEU A 20 2.72 -18.51 18.28
CA LEU A 20 2.00 -17.29 18.67
C LEU A 20 2.88 -16.04 18.61
N GLY A 21 4.13 -16.15 19.08
CA GLY A 21 5.12 -15.09 19.03
C GLY A 21 5.39 -14.62 17.60
N MET A 22 5.68 -15.56 16.71
CA MET A 22 5.94 -15.31 15.29
C MET A 22 4.71 -14.72 14.58
N ALA A 23 3.53 -15.28 14.84
CA ALA A 23 2.26 -14.82 14.28
C ALA A 23 1.94 -13.39 14.73
N ASN A 24 2.12 -13.08 16.01
CA ASN A 24 1.90 -11.74 16.56
C ASN A 24 2.89 -10.71 15.99
N ASP A 25 4.18 -11.05 15.87
CA ASP A 25 5.15 -10.14 15.25
C ASP A 25 4.84 -9.87 13.76
N THR A 26 4.38 -10.89 13.04
CA THR A 26 3.92 -10.76 11.65
C THR A 26 2.68 -9.88 11.56
N PHE A 27 1.67 -10.13 12.40
CA PHE A 27 0.44 -9.34 12.45
C PHE A 27 0.72 -7.87 12.73
N ARG A 28 1.52 -7.58 13.77
CA ARG A 28 1.95 -6.21 14.13
C ARG A 28 2.69 -5.51 13.00
N ARG A 29 3.42 -6.25 12.17
CA ARG A 29 4.13 -5.69 11.02
C ARG A 29 3.18 -5.20 9.92
N PHE A 30 2.05 -5.88 9.73
CA PHE A 30 1.04 -5.51 8.74
C PHE A 30 0.01 -4.49 9.29
N GLN A 31 -0.10 -4.37 10.62
CA GLN A 31 -1.02 -3.44 11.30
C GLN A 31 -1.02 -1.99 10.75
N PRO A 32 0.12 -1.36 10.40
CA PRO A 32 0.13 -0.01 9.84
C PRO A 32 -0.68 0.16 8.55
N LEU A 33 -0.92 -0.92 7.80
CA LEU A 33 -1.68 -0.89 6.53
C LEU A 33 -3.16 -0.53 6.75
N TRP A 34 -3.76 -0.99 7.84
CA TRP A 34 -5.18 -0.76 8.16
C TRP A 34 -5.41 0.15 9.37
N LYS A 35 -4.33 0.60 10.03
CA LYS A 35 -4.37 1.49 11.21
C LYS A 35 -5.18 2.78 11.01
N LYS A 36 -5.36 3.23 9.76
CA LYS A 36 -6.16 4.42 9.43
C LYS A 36 -7.65 4.27 9.79
N SER A 37 -8.19 3.05 9.78
CA SER A 37 -9.56 2.80 10.19
C SER A 37 -9.59 2.11 11.55
N ARG A 38 -10.22 2.77 12.53
CA ARG A 38 -10.42 2.21 13.87
C ARG A 38 -11.21 0.91 13.83
N ILE A 39 -12.27 0.87 13.03
CA ILE A 39 -13.14 -0.31 12.87
C ILE A 39 -12.34 -1.50 12.33
N LEU A 40 -11.57 -1.31 11.25
CA LEU A 40 -10.76 -2.39 10.68
C LEU A 40 -9.69 -2.89 11.64
N THR A 41 -9.09 -1.99 12.43
CA THR A 41 -8.06 -2.37 13.40
C THR A 41 -8.62 -3.32 14.44
N TYR A 42 -9.76 -2.99 15.05
CA TYR A 42 -10.42 -3.86 16.02
C TYR A 42 -10.91 -5.16 15.40
N LEU A 43 -11.48 -5.10 14.20
CA LEU A 43 -11.96 -6.30 13.50
C LEU A 43 -10.82 -7.29 13.24
N PHE A 44 -9.70 -6.82 12.70
CA PHE A 44 -8.54 -7.68 12.45
C PHE A 44 -7.89 -8.19 13.72
N GLU A 45 -7.88 -7.41 14.79
CA GLU A 45 -7.34 -7.81 16.08
C GLU A 45 -8.17 -8.93 16.73
N ILE A 46 -9.50 -8.79 16.73
CA ILE A 46 -10.41 -9.83 17.23
C ILE A 46 -10.30 -11.09 16.36
N ALA A 47 -10.34 -10.94 15.04
CA ALA A 47 -10.21 -12.06 14.11
C ALA A 47 -8.87 -12.78 14.28
N PHE A 48 -7.78 -12.05 14.47
CA PHE A 48 -6.46 -12.61 14.72
C PHE A 48 -6.45 -13.49 15.97
N TRP A 49 -6.93 -12.98 17.11
CA TRP A 49 -6.96 -13.74 18.35
C TRP A 49 -7.88 -14.96 18.28
N LEU A 50 -9.04 -14.85 17.62
CA LEU A 50 -9.94 -15.99 17.40
C LEU A 50 -9.26 -17.09 16.59
N ILE A 51 -8.56 -16.73 15.50
CA ILE A 51 -7.80 -17.69 14.70
C ILE A 51 -6.70 -18.34 15.53
N GLN A 52 -5.96 -17.56 16.33
CA GLN A 52 -4.88 -18.11 17.15
C GLN A 52 -5.40 -19.09 18.21
N ILE A 53 -6.50 -18.74 18.88
CA ILE A 53 -7.16 -19.63 19.85
C ILE A 53 -7.64 -20.91 19.16
N ALA A 54 -8.28 -20.79 18.00
CA ALA A 54 -8.76 -21.94 17.23
C ALA A 54 -7.62 -22.87 16.80
N VAL A 55 -6.50 -22.32 16.32
CA VAL A 55 -5.31 -23.09 15.93
C VAL A 55 -4.72 -23.84 17.14
N LEU A 56 -4.53 -23.17 18.27
CA LEU A 56 -3.99 -23.80 19.48
C LEU A 56 -4.93 -24.86 20.06
N PHE A 57 -6.23 -24.56 20.07
CA PHE A 57 -7.24 -25.52 20.50
C PHE A 57 -7.29 -26.74 19.58
N TYR A 58 -7.16 -26.56 18.27
CA TYR A 58 -7.07 -27.67 17.32
C TYR A 58 -5.86 -28.56 17.58
N VAL A 59 -4.68 -27.96 17.83
CA VAL A 59 -3.48 -28.72 18.20
C VAL A 59 -3.71 -29.50 19.50
N LEU A 60 -4.32 -28.87 20.51
CA LEU A 60 -4.68 -29.53 21.77
C LEU A 60 -5.66 -30.68 21.55
N TYR A 61 -6.66 -30.47 20.70
CA TYR A 61 -7.67 -31.47 20.35
C TYR A 61 -7.05 -32.70 19.69
N ARG A 62 -6.12 -32.49 18.75
CA ARG A 62 -5.46 -33.58 18.02
C ARG A 62 -4.58 -34.46 18.91
N ILE A 63 -3.99 -33.91 19.96
CA ILE A 63 -3.04 -34.63 20.82
C ILE A 63 -3.73 -35.19 22.07
N ASN A 64 -4.64 -34.42 22.65
CA ASN A 64 -5.17 -34.63 23.99
C ASN A 64 -6.71 -34.66 24.03
N TYR A 65 -7.37 -34.79 22.88
CA TYR A 65 -8.84 -34.72 22.75
C TYR A 65 -9.47 -33.44 23.30
N GLY A 66 -8.66 -32.38 23.47
CA GLY A 66 -9.15 -31.07 23.89
C GLY A 66 -9.28 -30.92 25.40
N GLU A 67 -8.70 -31.82 26.20
CA GLU A 67 -8.65 -31.61 27.65
C GLU A 67 -7.82 -30.36 27.97
N ILE A 68 -8.50 -29.35 28.49
CA ILE A 68 -7.88 -28.10 28.92
C ILE A 68 -7.36 -28.29 30.34
N ARG A 69 -6.06 -28.11 30.52
CA ARG A 69 -5.39 -28.19 31.83
C ARG A 69 -4.51 -26.97 32.05
N PHE A 70 -4.43 -26.49 33.29
CA PHE A 70 -3.77 -25.22 33.62
C PHE A 70 -2.30 -25.18 33.17
N TYR A 71 -1.57 -26.28 33.35
CA TYR A 71 -0.15 -26.35 33.00
C TYR A 71 0.13 -26.27 31.49
N TYR A 72 -0.86 -26.52 30.62
CA TYR A 72 -0.73 -26.25 29.17
C TYR A 72 -0.64 -24.76 28.87
N PHE A 73 -1.38 -23.93 29.60
CA PHE A 73 -1.26 -22.47 29.47
C PHE A 73 0.09 -21.97 29.98
N VAL A 74 0.62 -22.57 31.05
CA VAL A 74 1.97 -22.26 31.55
C VAL A 74 3.03 -22.63 30.52
N ALA A 75 2.93 -23.81 29.90
CA ALA A 75 3.83 -24.25 28.83
C ALA A 75 3.76 -23.31 27.60
N LEU A 76 2.56 -22.89 27.22
CA LEU A 76 2.33 -21.92 26.14
C LEU A 76 2.97 -20.56 26.46
N ALA A 77 2.72 -20.03 27.66
CA ALA A 77 3.28 -18.75 28.11
C ALA A 77 4.81 -18.81 28.19
N PHE A 78 5.36 -19.91 28.69
CA PHE A 78 6.81 -20.16 28.72
C PHE A 78 7.41 -20.18 27.32
N GLY A 79 6.80 -20.93 26.39
CA GLY A 79 7.23 -20.93 24.99
C GLY A 79 7.20 -19.53 24.38
N PHE A 80 6.12 -18.78 24.58
CA PHE A 80 6.00 -17.41 24.09
C PHE A 80 7.06 -16.48 24.68
N ALA A 81 7.34 -16.56 25.98
CA ALA A 81 8.38 -15.79 26.65
C ALA A 81 9.77 -16.14 26.10
N LEU A 82 10.05 -17.42 25.87
CA LEU A 82 11.31 -17.89 25.30
C LEU A 82 11.51 -17.37 23.87
N TYR A 83 10.44 -17.34 23.06
CA TYR A 83 10.47 -16.72 21.74
C TYR A 83 10.82 -15.23 21.84
N ILE A 84 10.17 -14.47 22.73
CA ILE A 84 10.44 -13.03 22.91
C ILE A 84 11.90 -12.80 23.31
N ALA A 85 12.40 -13.57 24.28
CA ALA A 85 13.73 -13.38 24.84
C ALA A 85 14.86 -13.71 23.84
N VAL A 86 14.70 -14.78 23.06
CA VAL A 86 15.81 -15.34 22.27
C VAL A 86 15.62 -15.11 20.77
N PHE A 87 14.42 -15.38 20.23
CA PHE A 87 14.21 -15.53 18.79
C PHE A 87 13.60 -14.31 18.11
N GLN A 88 12.94 -13.42 18.86
CA GLN A 88 12.21 -12.29 18.32
C GLN A 88 13.08 -11.38 17.43
N THR A 89 14.30 -11.07 17.88
CA THR A 89 15.21 -10.19 17.12
C THR A 89 15.62 -10.84 15.79
N MET A 90 15.96 -12.13 15.82
CA MET A 90 16.31 -12.89 14.62
C MET A 90 15.13 -12.97 13.65
N TYR A 91 13.95 -13.30 14.17
CA TYR A 91 12.72 -13.41 13.37
C TYR A 91 12.36 -12.08 12.69
N LYS A 92 12.40 -10.96 13.41
CA LYS A 92 12.14 -9.63 12.84
C LYS A 92 13.14 -9.25 11.76
N LYS A 93 14.43 -9.59 11.93
CA LYS A 93 15.46 -9.38 10.89
C LYS A 93 15.14 -10.21 9.64
N MET A 94 14.80 -11.48 9.79
CA MET A 94 14.41 -12.35 8.69
C MET A 94 13.16 -11.83 7.97
N LEU A 95 12.13 -11.42 8.73
CA LEU A 95 10.90 -10.86 8.19
C LEU A 95 11.17 -9.57 7.38
N ASN A 96 12.06 -8.70 7.88
CA ASN A 96 12.51 -7.51 7.14
C ASN A 96 13.18 -7.85 5.82
N LEU A 97 14.06 -8.86 5.81
CA LEU A 97 14.76 -9.31 4.61
C LEU A 97 13.77 -9.83 3.57
N ILE A 98 12.82 -10.68 3.99
CA ILE A 98 11.76 -11.22 3.12
C ILE A 98 10.93 -10.08 2.53
N ILE A 99 10.46 -9.14 3.35
CA ILE A 99 9.66 -8.00 2.88
C ILE A 99 10.44 -7.16 1.87
N ASN A 100 11.71 -6.87 2.14
CA ASN A 100 12.54 -6.09 1.23
C ASN A 100 12.83 -6.83 -0.08
N PHE A 101 13.03 -8.14 -0.01
CA PHE A 101 13.19 -8.99 -1.19
C PHE A 101 11.94 -8.96 -2.06
N VAL A 102 10.75 -9.18 -1.48
CA VAL A 102 9.47 -9.12 -2.20
C VAL A 102 9.25 -7.73 -2.81
N LYS A 103 9.53 -6.65 -2.08
CA LYS A 103 9.43 -5.29 -2.62
C LYS A 103 10.35 -5.06 -3.82
N LYS A 104 11.60 -5.51 -3.74
CA LYS A 104 12.55 -5.42 -4.86
C LYS A 104 12.06 -6.22 -6.06
N LEU A 105 11.55 -7.43 -5.83
CA LEU A 105 11.00 -8.26 -6.90
C LEU A 105 9.82 -7.57 -7.59
N LEU A 106 8.84 -7.07 -6.82
CA LEU A 106 7.70 -6.33 -7.36
C LEU A 106 8.14 -5.06 -8.11
N PHE A 107 9.15 -4.35 -7.61
CA PHE A 107 9.69 -3.17 -8.30
C PHE A 107 10.36 -3.54 -9.63
N ILE A 108 11.09 -4.64 -9.68
CA ILE A 108 11.69 -5.16 -10.93
C ILE A 108 10.58 -5.52 -11.92
N LEU A 109 9.54 -6.23 -11.48
CA LEU A 109 8.40 -6.58 -12.33
C LEU A 109 7.68 -5.32 -12.86
N TYR A 110 7.44 -4.34 -11.99
CA TYR A 110 6.86 -3.06 -12.39
C TYR A 110 7.72 -2.36 -13.45
N LYS A 111 9.04 -2.33 -13.24
CA LYS A 111 9.97 -1.70 -14.18
C LYS A 111 10.07 -2.46 -15.50
N LEU A 112 9.94 -3.79 -15.49
CA LEU A 112 10.06 -4.62 -16.68
C LEU A 112 8.79 -4.55 -17.54
N PHE A 113 7.61 -4.58 -16.93
CA PHE A 113 6.34 -4.70 -17.66
C PHE A 113 5.56 -3.40 -17.75
N ILE A 114 5.43 -2.67 -16.65
CA ILE A 114 4.52 -1.51 -16.57
C ILE A 114 5.23 -0.23 -17.02
N ALA A 115 6.48 -0.02 -16.62
CA ALA A 115 7.25 1.16 -16.99
C ALA A 115 7.41 1.38 -18.52
N PRO A 116 7.72 0.35 -19.36
CA PRO A 116 7.81 0.57 -20.80
C PRO A 116 6.48 0.98 -21.42
N ILE A 117 5.35 0.41 -20.96
CA ILE A 117 4.01 0.78 -21.43
C ILE A 117 3.75 2.26 -21.14
N ILE A 118 3.97 2.69 -19.89
CA ILE A 118 3.79 4.11 -19.51
C ILE A 118 4.70 5.03 -20.33
N TYR A 119 5.95 4.61 -20.58
CA TYR A 119 6.88 5.39 -21.40
C TYR A 119 6.40 5.50 -22.84
N LEU A 120 5.92 4.41 -23.44
CA LEU A 120 5.36 4.37 -24.79
C LEU A 120 4.16 5.31 -24.91
N THR A 121 3.22 5.23 -23.97
CA THR A 121 2.03 6.09 -23.95
C THR A 121 2.43 7.57 -23.86
N LYS A 122 3.37 7.91 -22.95
CA LYS A 122 3.91 9.28 -22.85
C LYS A 122 4.65 9.72 -24.11
N PHE A 123 5.33 8.82 -24.79
CA PHE A 123 6.01 9.12 -26.05
C PHE A 123 5.00 9.46 -27.15
N ILE A 124 3.94 8.65 -27.30
CA ILE A 124 2.86 8.88 -28.28
C ILE A 124 2.17 10.22 -28.01
N PHE A 125 1.78 10.51 -26.76
CA PHE A 125 1.17 11.80 -26.43
C PHE A 125 2.09 13.00 -26.71
N ARG A 126 3.40 12.88 -26.44
CA ARG A 126 4.38 13.92 -26.78
C ARG A 126 4.47 14.13 -28.29
N LEU A 127 4.45 13.05 -29.08
CA LEU A 127 4.48 13.13 -30.53
C LEU A 127 3.22 13.80 -31.07
N LEU A 128 2.04 13.39 -30.60
CA LEU A 128 0.76 13.99 -30.97
C LEU A 128 0.74 15.49 -30.66
N PHE A 129 1.19 15.90 -29.47
CA PHE A 129 1.22 17.31 -29.08
C PHE A 129 2.16 18.14 -29.96
N ARG A 130 3.29 17.56 -30.41
CA ARG A 130 4.20 18.22 -31.36
C ARG A 130 3.52 18.43 -32.71
N ILE A 131 2.80 17.43 -33.23
CA ILE A 131 2.07 17.53 -34.49
C ILE A 131 1.00 18.62 -34.40
N VAL A 132 0.17 18.62 -33.35
CA VAL A 132 -0.87 19.64 -33.14
C VAL A 132 -0.27 21.05 -33.09
N ARG A 133 0.84 21.24 -32.36
CA ARG A 133 1.55 22.53 -32.34
C ARG A 133 2.06 22.93 -33.72
N ALA A 134 2.63 22.00 -34.47
CA ALA A 134 3.14 22.27 -35.81
C ALA A 134 1.99 22.72 -36.74
N VAL A 135 0.86 22.01 -36.74
CA VAL A 135 -0.33 22.38 -37.51
C VAL A 135 -0.85 23.76 -37.10
N LEU A 136 -0.98 24.03 -35.80
CA LEU A 136 -1.40 25.35 -35.31
C LEU A 136 -0.43 26.46 -35.76
N SER A 137 0.87 26.20 -35.75
CA SER A 137 1.86 27.17 -36.21
C SER A 137 1.76 27.45 -37.71
N LEU A 138 1.44 26.44 -38.52
CA LEU A 138 1.20 26.59 -39.96
C LEU A 138 -0.09 27.36 -40.23
N VAL A 139 -1.18 27.01 -39.56
CA VAL A 139 -2.46 27.75 -39.65
C VAL A 139 -2.26 29.21 -39.26
N HIS A 140 -1.52 29.47 -38.19
CA HIS A 140 -1.19 30.84 -37.77
C HIS A 140 -0.35 31.58 -38.83
N ALA A 141 0.67 30.94 -39.39
CA ALA A 141 1.52 31.53 -40.42
C ALA A 141 0.76 31.84 -41.71
N ILE A 142 -0.10 30.93 -42.16
CA ILE A 142 -0.95 31.11 -43.35
C ILE A 142 -1.99 32.21 -43.09
N GLY A 143 -2.69 32.16 -41.95
CA GLY A 143 -3.69 33.17 -41.59
C GLY A 143 -3.09 34.58 -41.54
N LYS A 144 -1.87 34.74 -41.00
CA LYS A 144 -1.15 36.01 -41.00
C LYS A 144 -0.82 36.51 -42.41
N ARG A 145 -0.57 35.61 -43.36
CA ARG A 145 -0.16 35.94 -44.74
C ARG A 145 -1.35 36.21 -45.67
N LEU A 146 -2.48 35.54 -45.44
CA LEU A 146 -3.69 35.68 -46.27
C LEU A 146 -4.63 36.80 -45.80
N LEU A 147 -4.68 37.11 -44.50
CA LEU A 147 -5.57 38.14 -43.99
C LEU A 147 -4.95 39.54 -44.17
N PRO A 148 -5.70 40.54 -44.68
CA PRO A 148 -5.21 41.91 -44.79
C PRO A 148 -4.89 42.47 -43.40
N GLU A 149 -3.79 43.24 -43.28
CA GLU A 149 -3.23 43.68 -41.98
C GLU A 149 -4.27 44.32 -41.03
N LYS A 150 -5.25 45.04 -41.58
CA LYS A 150 -6.32 45.67 -40.80
C LYS A 150 -7.22 44.66 -40.08
N ILE A 151 -7.60 43.57 -40.75
CA ILE A 151 -8.46 42.52 -40.16
C ILE A 151 -7.65 41.70 -39.14
N TYR A 152 -6.40 41.40 -39.45
CA TYR A 152 -5.51 40.70 -38.51
C TYR A 152 -5.27 41.51 -37.23
N LYS A 153 -4.96 42.82 -37.34
CA LYS A 153 -4.82 43.72 -36.17
C LYS A 153 -6.14 43.89 -35.41
N PHE A 154 -7.29 43.89 -36.08
CA PHE A 154 -8.60 43.97 -35.43
C PHE A 154 -8.91 42.70 -34.60
N ILE A 155 -8.69 41.52 -35.17
CA ILE A 155 -8.87 40.24 -34.46
C ILE A 155 -7.87 40.13 -33.30
N ALA A 156 -6.59 40.45 -33.51
CA ALA A 156 -5.58 40.41 -32.46
C ALA A 156 -5.89 41.39 -31.31
N LYS A 157 -6.37 42.60 -31.61
CA LYS A 157 -6.78 43.60 -30.62
C LYS A 157 -7.97 43.08 -29.79
N ASN A 158 -8.98 42.48 -30.41
CA ASN A 158 -10.13 41.94 -29.71
C ASN A 158 -9.78 40.74 -28.83
N VAL A 159 -8.94 39.82 -29.31
CA VAL A 159 -8.46 38.68 -28.51
C VAL A 159 -7.68 39.15 -27.28
N ALA A 160 -6.87 40.21 -27.40
CA ALA A 160 -6.16 40.80 -26.26
C ALA A 160 -7.11 41.42 -25.22
N THR A 161 -8.17 42.12 -25.64
CA THR A 161 -9.18 42.66 -24.70
C THR A 161 -9.93 41.55 -23.98
N TYR A 162 -10.36 40.50 -24.68
CA TYR A 162 -11.02 39.35 -24.04
C TYR A 162 -10.10 38.65 -23.02
N SER A 163 -8.82 38.46 -23.35
CA SER A 163 -7.83 37.90 -22.42
C SER A 163 -7.68 38.73 -21.13
N THR A 164 -7.67 40.05 -21.26
CA THR A 164 -7.51 40.99 -20.13
C THR A 164 -8.73 40.96 -19.22
N ILE A 165 -9.93 40.90 -19.79
CA ILE A 165 -11.20 40.80 -19.06
C ILE A 165 -11.26 39.48 -18.28
N VAL A 166 -10.92 38.36 -18.92
CA VAL A 166 -10.91 37.03 -18.28
C VAL A 166 -9.90 36.97 -17.14
N ASN A 167 -8.68 37.48 -17.33
CA ASN A 167 -7.67 37.51 -16.25
C ASN A 167 -8.10 38.38 -15.06
N THR A 168 -8.78 39.49 -15.32
CA THR A 168 -9.29 40.38 -14.28
C THR A 168 -10.42 39.71 -13.48
N LEU A 169 -11.34 39.01 -14.15
CA LEU A 169 -12.38 38.21 -13.52
C LEU A 169 -11.80 37.05 -12.70
N TYR A 170 -10.80 36.35 -13.24
CA TYR A 170 -10.15 35.23 -12.55
C TYR A 170 -9.43 35.69 -11.27
N LYS A 171 -8.72 36.82 -11.32
CA LYS A 171 -8.12 37.43 -10.12
C LYS A 171 -9.18 37.80 -9.08
N LYS A 172 -10.29 38.43 -9.47
CA LYS A 172 -11.39 38.76 -8.55
C LYS A 172 -12.01 37.53 -7.90
N LEU A 173 -12.27 36.46 -8.67
CA LEU A 173 -12.77 35.19 -8.16
C LEU A 173 -11.78 34.51 -7.19
N SER A 174 -10.49 34.53 -7.50
CA SER A 174 -9.45 33.96 -6.64
C SER A 174 -9.26 34.73 -5.32
N ALA A 175 -9.51 36.05 -5.32
CA ALA A 175 -9.51 36.88 -4.12
C ALA A 175 -10.77 36.64 -3.26
N PHE A 176 -11.92 36.41 -3.89
CA PHE A 176 -13.16 36.08 -3.19
C PHE A 176 -13.11 34.71 -2.50
N LYS A 177 -12.41 33.73 -3.09
CA LYS A 177 -12.24 32.38 -2.51
C LYS A 177 -11.24 32.29 -1.35
N ARG A 178 -10.54 33.39 -1.03
CA ARG A 178 -9.56 33.49 0.08
C ARG A 178 -10.10 34.24 1.31
N LYS A 179 -11.32 34.79 1.24
CA LYS A 179 -12.08 35.31 2.39
C LYS A 179 -13.01 34.22 2.90
#